data_AF-A0A395IKP0-F1
#
_entry.id   AF-A0A395IKP0-F1
#
_cell.length_a   1.000
_cell.length_b   1.000
_cell.length_c   1.000
_cell.angle_alpha   90.00
_cell.angle_beta   90.00
_cell.angle_gamma   90.00
#
_symmetry.space_group_name_H-M   'P 1'
#
loop_
_entity.id
_entity.type
_entity.pdbx_description
1 polymer ?
#
loop_
_entity_poly.entity_id
_entity_poly.type
_entity_poly.pdbx_seq_one_letter_code
_entity_poly.pdbx_strand_id
1 'polypeptide(L)'
;MSSNNSPAVPNGLGAEQIAIYQEIIRTVNARPKGFEIPHVVVITDIGKDYDDLTAMIILKELHRLGAIKLEGFIANLAPANKRAHFARKALDMLGLEDIPVGQGTRGEPPIPKENEDMYKPPAAYEFPKEIMGEEPYPAQPSGLDLLQELRANAVKGQYKLTFLLISSLQDITEFKRHLQPDPKSQLQPLKQITSRVILQGAYHLEFDPNTPPTCDPKYPLCPAVLKPEHLSIPGTRRSKPPLPIRSSKKWAATGQGLGVALYDIEKPQNLAFYAGACSTPPVHPGRDQEWFLTNRSTFYDNHPPNTPIGALPDPNTEAILDYCKVVVYDALAALGTSGDDILDALDVLKKPRYDEELVHNELHRVVGIDLELYRKPADEGIPSVNGQSPTSSASTNPEKMKHVIESLLMGALMDSGGKMVEN
;
A
#
# COMPACT_ATOMS: atom_id res chain seq x y z
N MET A 1 7.78 7.31 29.24
CA MET A 1 6.68 7.49 30.21
C MET A 1 5.39 7.52 29.40
N SER A 2 4.68 6.40 29.30
CA SER A 2 3.43 6.33 28.54
C SER A 2 2.28 6.58 29.51
N SER A 3 1.61 7.72 29.40
CA SER A 3 0.33 7.92 30.07
C SER A 3 -0.64 6.86 29.54
N ASN A 4 -1.24 6.08 30.43
CA ASN A 4 -2.27 5.05 30.17
C ASN A 4 -3.59 5.64 29.64
N ASN A 5 -3.54 6.61 28.74
CA ASN A 5 -4.72 7.08 28.06
C ASN A 5 -5.04 6.07 26.97
N SER A 6 -6.02 5.20 27.23
CA SER A 6 -6.62 4.39 26.19
C SER A 6 -6.93 5.30 24.99
N PRO A 7 -6.54 4.90 23.76
CA PRO A 7 -6.69 5.77 22.61
C PRO A 7 -8.17 6.10 22.41
N ALA A 8 -8.48 7.39 22.36
CA ALA A 8 -9.85 7.85 22.13
C ALA A 8 -10.22 7.77 20.65
N VAL A 9 -11.52 7.60 20.38
CA VAL A 9 -12.08 7.72 19.04
C VAL A 9 -12.03 9.20 18.62
N PRO A 10 -11.53 9.54 17.42
CA PRO A 10 -11.50 10.92 16.95
C PRO A 10 -12.89 11.55 16.91
N ASN A 11 -12.99 12.83 17.29
CA ASN A 11 -14.24 13.56 17.23
C ASN A 11 -14.65 13.83 15.78
N GLY A 12 -15.96 13.91 15.51
CA GLY A 12 -16.49 14.25 14.17
C GLY A 12 -16.68 13.07 13.22
N LEU A 13 -16.35 11.85 13.65
CA LEU A 13 -16.62 10.63 12.89
C LEU A 13 -18.10 10.25 12.91
N GLY A 14 -18.58 9.64 11.82
CA GLY A 14 -19.93 9.07 11.73
C GLY A 14 -20.06 7.75 12.50
N ALA A 15 -21.30 7.29 12.73
CA ALA A 15 -21.58 6.10 13.55
C ALA A 15 -20.87 4.83 13.05
N GLU A 16 -20.84 4.60 11.73
CA GLU A 16 -20.15 3.43 11.14
C GLU A 16 -18.63 3.49 11.34
N GLN A 17 -18.05 4.68 11.20
CA GLN A 17 -16.62 4.91 11.43
C GLN A 17 -16.27 4.71 12.91
N ILE A 18 -17.09 5.25 13.81
CA ILE A 18 -16.96 5.05 15.27
C ILE A 18 -17.01 3.56 15.61
N ALA A 19 -17.91 2.78 15.00
CA ALA A 19 -18.01 1.34 15.25
C ALA A 19 -16.74 0.59 14.84
N ILE A 20 -16.10 0.97 13.72
CA ILE A 20 -14.81 0.40 13.30
C ILE A 20 -13.71 0.69 14.33
N TYR A 21 -13.63 1.93 14.82
CA TYR A 21 -12.67 2.29 15.86
C TYR A 21 -12.89 1.53 17.17
N GLN A 22 -14.14 1.44 17.61
CA GLN A 22 -14.51 0.71 18.82
C GLN A 22 -14.14 -0.76 18.70
N GLU A 23 -14.30 -1.35 17.52
CA GLU A 23 -13.91 -2.74 17.26
C GLU A 23 -12.39 -2.93 17.38
N ILE A 24 -11.58 -2.04 16.77
CA ILE A 24 -10.11 -2.10 16.90
C ILE A 24 -9.68 -1.94 18.36
N ILE A 25 -10.21 -0.94 19.06
CA ILE A 25 -9.89 -0.67 20.48
C ILE A 25 -10.27 -1.87 21.35
N ARG A 26 -11.47 -2.45 21.12
CA ARG A 26 -11.93 -3.65 21.83
C ARG A 26 -10.98 -4.82 21.61
N THR A 27 -10.59 -5.08 20.36
CA THR A 27 -9.68 -6.17 20.01
C THR A 27 -8.30 -5.96 20.62
N VAL A 28 -7.73 -4.75 20.53
CA VAL A 28 -6.43 -4.43 21.16
C VAL A 28 -6.49 -4.60 22.68
N ASN A 29 -7.55 -4.14 23.33
CA ASN A 29 -7.72 -4.30 24.79
C ASN A 29 -7.96 -5.75 25.21
N ALA A 30 -8.49 -6.59 24.32
CA ALA A 30 -8.71 -8.01 24.57
C ALA A 30 -7.45 -8.86 24.38
N ARG A 31 -6.35 -8.30 23.84
CA ARG A 31 -5.09 -9.02 23.66
C ARG A 31 -4.56 -9.52 25.02
N PRO A 32 -4.14 -10.79 25.12
CA PRO A 32 -3.64 -11.34 26.37
C PRO A 32 -2.35 -10.63 26.81
N LYS A 33 -2.05 -10.69 28.11
CA LYS A 33 -0.78 -10.18 28.64
C LYS A 33 0.39 -10.88 27.95
N GLY A 34 1.31 -10.09 27.38
CA GLY A 34 2.46 -10.61 26.64
C GLY A 34 2.21 -10.85 25.16
N PHE A 35 1.05 -10.42 24.62
CA PHE A 35 0.85 -10.38 23.18
C PHE A 35 1.96 -9.54 22.51
N GLU A 36 2.64 -10.12 21.52
CA GLU A 36 3.67 -9.44 20.74
C GLU A 36 3.00 -8.57 19.67
N ILE A 37 2.98 -7.26 19.91
CA ILE A 37 2.45 -6.28 18.95
C ILE A 37 3.36 -6.28 17.72
N PRO A 38 2.83 -6.25 16.48
CA PRO A 38 3.66 -6.15 15.28
C PRO A 38 4.54 -4.89 15.29
N HIS A 39 5.86 -5.06 15.20
CA HIS A 39 6.84 -3.97 15.10
C HIS A 39 7.18 -3.70 13.63
N VAL A 40 6.57 -2.68 13.03
CA VAL A 40 6.53 -2.48 11.58
C VAL A 40 7.65 -1.56 11.10
N VAL A 41 8.41 -2.04 10.11
CA VAL A 41 9.36 -1.26 9.31
C VAL A 41 8.82 -1.18 7.89
N VAL A 42 8.76 0.02 7.33
CA VAL A 42 8.16 0.27 6.00
C VAL A 42 9.25 0.57 4.98
N ILE A 43 9.17 -0.03 3.79
CA ILE A 43 9.96 0.35 2.62
C ILE A 43 8.96 0.81 1.55
N THR A 44 9.11 2.06 1.11
CA THR A 44 8.11 2.83 0.36
C THR A 44 8.76 3.73 -0.69
N ASP A 45 8.05 4.03 -1.77
CA ASP A 45 8.41 5.03 -2.77
C ASP A 45 7.48 6.25 -2.71
N ILE A 46 7.12 6.64 -1.48
CA ILE A 46 6.24 7.79 -1.19
C ILE A 46 6.50 9.02 -2.05
N GLY A 47 5.39 9.61 -2.51
CA GLY A 47 5.36 10.73 -3.43
C GLY A 47 5.27 10.31 -4.88
N LYS A 48 5.34 9.01 -5.22
CA LYS A 48 5.19 8.60 -6.63
C LYS A 48 3.75 8.79 -7.09
N ASP A 49 2.83 8.43 -6.22
CA ASP A 49 1.41 8.68 -6.29
C ASP A 49 0.84 8.85 -4.87
N TYR A 50 -0.48 8.79 -4.73
CA TYR A 50 -1.18 8.99 -3.45
C TYR A 50 -1.22 7.74 -2.56
N ASP A 51 -0.81 6.56 -3.06
CA ASP A 51 -1.04 5.27 -2.41
C ASP A 51 -0.19 5.11 -1.15
N ASP A 52 1.12 5.32 -1.24
CA ASP A 52 2.04 5.27 -0.10
C ASP A 52 1.71 6.30 1.00
N LEU A 53 1.30 7.51 0.62
CA LEU A 53 0.90 8.53 1.59
C LEU A 53 -0.38 8.10 2.33
N THR A 54 -1.32 7.49 1.61
CA THR A 54 -2.51 6.89 2.22
C THR A 54 -2.11 5.78 3.19
N ALA A 55 -1.21 4.89 2.78
CA ALA A 55 -0.68 3.82 3.63
C ALA A 55 -0.03 4.37 4.91
N MET A 56 0.79 5.42 4.81
CA MET A 56 1.42 6.08 5.95
C MET A 56 0.39 6.62 6.96
N ILE A 57 -0.68 7.26 6.49
CA ILE A 57 -1.72 7.81 7.38
C ILE A 57 -2.48 6.68 8.09
N ILE A 58 -2.77 5.58 7.39
CA ILE A 58 -3.37 4.37 7.99
C ILE A 58 -2.45 3.79 9.07
N LEU A 59 -1.15 3.67 8.79
CA LEU A 59 -0.16 3.16 9.73
C LEU A 59 -0.03 4.03 10.98
N LYS A 60 -0.07 5.37 10.84
CA LYS A 60 -0.13 6.29 11.99
C LYS A 60 -1.29 5.92 12.91
N GLU A 61 -2.45 5.66 12.33
CA GLU A 61 -3.64 5.42 13.13
C GLU A 61 -3.62 4.06 13.81
N LEU A 62 -3.17 3.02 13.11
CA LEU A 62 -2.92 1.71 13.71
C LEU A 62 -1.88 1.79 14.83
N HIS A 63 -0.84 2.63 14.66
CA HIS A 63 0.16 2.87 15.69
C HIS A 63 -0.45 3.53 16.94
N ARG A 64 -1.21 4.61 16.75
CA ARG A 64 -1.91 5.33 17.83
C ARG A 64 -2.87 4.42 18.60
N LEU A 65 -3.56 3.53 17.88
CA LEU A 65 -4.51 2.58 18.46
C LEU A 65 -3.85 1.40 19.19
N GLY A 66 -2.51 1.28 19.15
CA GLY A 66 -1.78 0.15 19.72
C GLY A 66 -1.94 -1.17 18.95
N ALA A 67 -2.48 -1.09 17.72
CA ALA A 67 -2.60 -2.23 16.82
C ALA A 67 -1.22 -2.70 16.35
N ILE A 68 -0.32 -1.73 16.07
CA ILE A 68 1.07 -1.95 15.66
C ILE A 68 2.02 -0.99 16.41
N LYS A 69 3.32 -1.24 16.33
CA LYS A 69 4.36 -0.28 16.69
C LYS A 69 5.17 0.07 15.45
N LEU A 70 5.16 1.33 15.01
CA LEU A 70 6.04 1.78 13.93
C LEU A 70 7.48 1.90 14.46
N GLU A 71 8.42 1.38 13.69
CA GLU A 71 9.85 1.41 14.03
C GLU A 71 10.65 2.32 13.10
N GLY A 72 10.24 2.47 11.83
CA GLY A 72 10.89 3.38 10.89
C GLY A 72 10.44 3.21 9.44
N PHE A 73 10.83 4.17 8.60
CA PHE A 73 10.54 4.19 7.16
C PHE A 73 11.83 4.29 6.33
N ILE A 74 11.90 3.53 5.24
CA ILE A 74 12.95 3.62 4.22
C ILE A 74 12.29 4.11 2.92
N ALA A 75 12.63 5.31 2.49
CA ALA A 75 12.08 5.90 1.26
C ALA A 75 13.05 5.67 0.09
N ASN A 76 12.69 4.79 -0.83
CA ASN A 76 13.48 4.48 -2.03
C ASN A 76 12.80 5.00 -3.29
N LEU A 77 13.30 4.59 -4.47
CA LEU A 77 12.97 5.14 -5.80
C LEU A 77 13.55 6.53 -6.04
N ALA A 78 14.22 6.72 -7.18
CA ALA A 78 14.77 8.03 -7.52
C ALA A 78 13.65 9.10 -7.70
N PRO A 79 13.80 10.32 -7.15
CA PRO A 79 14.90 10.83 -6.32
C PRO A 79 14.69 10.50 -4.83
N ALA A 80 15.43 9.52 -4.31
CA ALA A 80 15.22 8.96 -2.97
C ALA A 80 15.41 9.99 -1.84
N ASN A 81 16.29 10.98 -2.02
CA ASN A 81 16.47 12.06 -1.05
C ASN A 81 15.21 12.93 -0.89
N LYS A 82 14.52 13.25 -1.99
CA LYS A 82 13.26 14.03 -1.93
C LYS A 82 12.16 13.21 -1.30
N ARG A 83 12.08 11.90 -1.61
CA ARG A 83 11.09 10.99 -1.01
C ARG A 83 11.32 10.81 0.48
N ALA A 84 12.57 10.66 0.93
CA ALA A 84 12.91 10.60 2.35
C ALA A 84 12.56 11.90 3.09
N HIS A 85 12.81 13.06 2.46
CA HIS A 85 12.38 14.33 3.03
C HIS A 85 10.85 14.46 3.09
N PHE A 86 10.14 14.05 2.04
CA PHE A 86 8.69 14.04 2.03
C PHE A 86 8.15 13.14 3.15
N ALA A 87 8.65 11.91 3.27
CA ALA A 87 8.29 10.99 4.34
C ALA A 87 8.49 11.61 5.73
N ARG A 88 9.65 12.27 5.96
CA ARG A 88 9.95 12.95 7.22
C ARG A 88 8.93 14.05 7.52
N LYS A 89 8.63 14.91 6.56
CA LYS A 89 7.63 15.99 6.72
C LYS A 89 6.23 15.46 6.95
N ALA A 90 5.83 14.41 6.24
CA ALA A 90 4.54 13.78 6.44
C ALA A 90 4.39 13.18 7.84
N LEU A 91 5.42 12.47 8.34
CA LEU A 91 5.43 11.95 9.71
C LEU A 91 5.39 13.07 10.76
N ASP A 92 6.09 14.18 10.55
CA ASP A 92 6.05 15.32 11.47
C ASP A 92 4.63 15.92 11.53
N MET A 93 3.95 16.05 10.39
CA MET A 93 2.56 16.52 10.33
C MET A 93 1.56 15.55 10.97
N LEU A 94 1.93 14.28 11.09
CA LEU A 94 1.17 13.22 11.74
C LEU A 94 1.50 13.08 13.24
N GLY A 95 2.41 13.88 13.78
CA GLY A 95 2.86 13.82 15.19
C GLY A 95 3.71 12.58 15.48
N LEU A 96 4.50 12.13 14.49
CA LEU A 96 5.39 10.98 14.55
C LEU A 96 6.87 11.41 14.37
N GLU A 97 7.26 12.51 15.01
CA GLU A 97 8.60 13.09 14.93
C GLU A 97 9.70 12.11 15.42
N ASP A 98 9.34 11.14 16.26
CA ASP A 98 10.24 10.15 16.83
C ASP A 98 10.49 8.93 15.91
N ILE A 99 9.66 8.71 14.90
CA ILE A 99 9.79 7.59 13.97
C ILE A 99 10.85 7.90 12.91
N PRO A 100 12.01 7.23 12.87
CA PRO A 100 13.11 7.60 11.97
C PRO A 100 12.80 7.32 10.49
N VAL A 101 13.41 8.12 9.61
CA VAL A 101 13.34 7.97 8.15
C VAL A 101 14.73 7.81 7.58
N GLY A 102 14.92 6.82 6.70
CA GLY A 102 16.15 6.60 5.95
C GLY A 102 15.97 6.87 4.46
N GLN A 103 16.98 7.46 3.84
CA GLN A 103 17.09 7.56 2.39
C GLN A 103 17.51 6.20 1.82
N GLY A 104 16.58 5.55 1.12
CA GLY A 104 16.81 4.27 0.47
C GLY A 104 17.55 4.39 -0.87
N THR A 105 17.54 3.27 -1.59
CA THR A 105 18.18 3.11 -2.89
C THR A 105 17.39 3.79 -4.02
N ARG A 106 17.94 3.77 -5.24
CA ARG A 106 17.26 4.29 -6.45
C ARG A 106 16.05 3.45 -6.86
N GLY A 107 15.84 2.27 -6.30
CA GLY A 107 14.71 1.38 -6.58
C GLY A 107 14.72 0.72 -7.96
N GLU A 108 15.66 1.09 -8.83
CA GLU A 108 15.80 0.61 -10.20
C GLU A 108 17.22 0.10 -10.45
N PRO A 109 17.42 -0.83 -11.40
CA PRO A 109 18.75 -1.15 -11.90
C PRO A 109 19.48 0.13 -12.36
N PRO A 110 20.82 0.18 -12.27
CA PRO A 110 21.56 1.30 -12.83
C PRO A 110 21.18 1.51 -14.30
N ILE A 111 20.68 2.71 -14.62
CA ILE A 111 20.44 3.10 -16.01
C ILE A 111 21.79 3.06 -16.73
N PRO A 112 21.93 2.33 -17.86
CA PRO A 112 23.14 2.40 -18.67
C PRO A 112 23.48 3.85 -19.00
N LYS A 113 24.76 4.24 -18.95
CA LYS A 113 25.19 5.65 -19.14
C LYS A 113 24.63 6.30 -20.41
N GLU A 114 24.50 5.51 -21.47
CA GLU A 114 23.91 5.90 -22.77
C GLU A 114 22.42 6.31 -22.71
N ASN A 115 21.74 6.00 -21.60
CA ASN A 115 20.33 6.32 -21.36
C ASN A 115 20.14 7.27 -20.15
N GLU A 116 21.20 7.89 -19.61
CA GLU A 116 21.07 8.85 -18.49
C GLU A 116 20.15 10.03 -18.85
N ASP A 117 20.16 10.45 -20.12
CA ASP A 117 19.27 11.50 -20.66
C ASP A 117 17.79 11.08 -20.69
N MET A 118 17.46 9.80 -20.48
CA MET A 118 16.09 9.30 -20.38
C MET A 118 15.48 9.50 -18.99
N TYR A 119 16.23 10.03 -18.01
CA TYR A 119 15.68 10.35 -16.71
C TYR A 119 14.56 11.39 -16.85
N LYS A 120 13.32 10.94 -16.63
CA LYS A 120 12.17 11.84 -16.60
C LYS A 120 12.16 12.50 -15.22
N PRO A 121 12.14 13.85 -15.15
CA PRO A 121 11.97 14.50 -13.86
C PRO A 121 10.65 14.02 -13.24
N PRO A 122 10.58 13.97 -11.89
CA PRO A 122 9.33 13.70 -11.19
C PRO A 122 8.23 14.61 -11.72
N ALA A 123 7.01 14.10 -11.80
CA ALA A 123 5.88 14.96 -12.14
C ALA A 123 5.72 16.04 -11.07
N ALA A 124 5.23 17.22 -11.46
CA ALA A 124 5.10 18.36 -10.55
C ALA A 124 4.23 18.05 -9.30
N TYR A 125 3.33 17.07 -9.42
CA TYR A 125 2.46 16.64 -8.32
C TYR A 125 3.16 15.72 -7.30
N GLU A 126 4.30 15.09 -7.63
CA GLU A 126 4.93 14.07 -6.76
C GLU A 126 5.40 14.65 -5.41
N PHE A 127 5.72 15.95 -5.38
CA PHE A 127 6.31 16.62 -4.22
C PHE A 127 5.61 17.97 -3.95
N PRO A 128 4.43 17.98 -3.31
CA PRO A 128 3.66 19.19 -3.04
C PRO A 128 4.48 20.22 -2.26
N LYS A 129 4.54 21.46 -2.76
CA LYS A 129 5.43 22.50 -2.23
C LYS A 129 5.12 22.82 -0.76
N GLU A 130 3.84 22.76 -0.41
CA GLU A 130 3.27 23.04 0.90
C GLU A 130 3.84 22.11 1.98
N ILE A 131 4.17 20.86 1.62
CA ILE A 131 4.77 19.88 2.53
C ILE A 131 6.30 19.92 2.46
N MET A 132 6.83 19.99 1.24
CA MET A 132 8.27 19.93 1.02
C MET A 132 9.00 21.14 1.61
N GLY A 133 8.37 22.32 1.60
CA GLY A 133 9.02 23.58 1.94
C GLY A 133 10.06 23.98 0.90
N GLU A 134 11.08 24.70 1.33
CA GLU A 134 12.14 25.23 0.45
C GLU A 134 13.40 24.33 0.48
N GLU A 135 14.10 24.26 -0.65
CA GLU A 135 15.39 23.56 -0.79
C GLU A 135 16.55 24.41 -0.21
N PRO A 136 17.67 23.78 0.25
CA PRO A 136 17.96 22.35 0.24
C PRO A 136 17.29 21.60 1.40
N TYR A 137 16.86 20.37 1.12
CA TYR A 137 16.26 19.51 2.12
C TYR A 137 17.30 18.93 3.07
N PRO A 138 17.02 18.83 4.39
CA PRO A 138 17.89 18.13 5.34
C PRO A 138 18.13 16.68 4.92
N ALA A 139 19.41 16.29 4.88
CA ALA A 139 19.79 14.92 4.58
C ALA A 139 19.24 13.95 5.63
N GLN A 140 18.64 12.86 5.15
CA GLN A 140 18.23 11.73 5.99
C GLN A 140 19.39 10.71 6.07
N PRO A 141 19.49 9.90 7.14
CA PRO A 141 20.48 8.83 7.21
C PRO A 141 20.30 7.83 6.05
N SER A 142 21.35 7.07 5.75
CA SER A 142 21.27 5.96 4.79
C SER A 142 20.23 4.94 5.25
N GLY A 143 19.40 4.47 4.32
CA GLY A 143 18.40 3.45 4.60
C GLY A 143 19.00 2.15 5.11
N LEU A 144 20.19 1.76 4.60
CA LEU A 144 20.91 0.57 5.07
C LEU A 144 21.39 0.74 6.52
N ASP A 145 21.91 1.91 6.86
CA ASP A 145 22.39 2.20 8.22
C ASP A 145 21.22 2.20 9.21
N LEU A 146 20.09 2.80 8.82
CA LEU A 146 18.87 2.77 9.63
C LEU A 146 18.36 1.32 9.82
N LEU A 147 18.34 0.49 8.78
CA LEU A 147 17.94 -0.93 8.90
C LEU A 147 18.84 -1.70 9.88
N GLN A 148 20.14 -1.39 9.92
CA GLN A 148 21.05 -1.99 10.89
C GLN A 148 20.76 -1.54 12.32
N GLU A 149 20.46 -0.25 12.52
CA GLU A 149 20.06 0.30 13.82
C GLU A 149 18.75 -0.34 14.32
N LEU A 150 17.71 -0.39 13.48
CA LEU A 150 16.43 -1.00 13.82
C LEU A 150 16.59 -2.49 14.16
N ARG A 151 17.45 -3.21 13.44
CA ARG A 151 17.83 -4.58 13.80
C ARG A 151 18.49 -4.65 15.18
N ALA A 152 19.45 -3.78 15.47
CA ALA A 152 20.13 -3.78 16.76
C ALA A 152 19.14 -3.50 17.91
N ASN A 153 18.20 -2.60 17.69
CA ASN A 153 17.11 -2.29 18.62
C ASN A 153 16.18 -3.51 18.83
N ALA A 154 15.79 -4.20 17.76
CA ALA A 154 14.99 -5.43 17.84
C ALA A 154 15.68 -6.53 18.64
N VAL A 155 16.97 -6.78 18.38
CA VAL A 155 17.77 -7.76 19.13
C VAL A 155 17.87 -7.37 20.61
N LYS A 156 18.17 -6.10 20.91
CA LYS A 156 18.28 -5.60 22.28
C LYS A 156 16.95 -5.66 23.03
N GLY A 157 15.86 -5.32 22.36
CA GLY A 157 14.50 -5.31 22.90
C GLY A 157 13.81 -6.68 22.90
N GLN A 158 14.45 -7.71 22.34
CA GLN A 158 13.92 -9.07 22.22
C GLN A 158 12.57 -9.15 21.49
N TYR A 159 12.40 -8.34 20.45
CA TYR A 159 11.23 -8.38 19.56
C TYR A 159 11.64 -8.65 18.11
N LYS A 160 10.68 -9.01 17.28
CA LYS A 160 10.89 -9.22 15.84
C LYS A 160 10.22 -8.15 15.00
N LEU A 161 10.83 -7.85 13.85
CA LEU A 161 10.37 -6.86 12.88
C LEU A 161 9.39 -7.47 11.87
N THR A 162 8.30 -6.76 11.62
CA THR A 162 7.40 -6.94 10.48
C THR A 162 7.82 -5.97 9.38
N PHE A 163 8.18 -6.49 8.20
CA PHE A 163 8.51 -5.66 7.05
C PHE A 163 7.27 -5.43 6.19
N LEU A 164 6.88 -4.17 6.01
CA LEU A 164 5.90 -3.75 5.01
C LEU A 164 6.67 -3.26 3.78
N LEU A 165 6.53 -3.99 2.68
CA LEU A 165 7.23 -3.74 1.42
C LEU A 165 6.19 -3.30 0.40
N ILE A 166 6.11 -1.98 0.17
CA ILE A 166 5.14 -1.36 -0.74
C ILE A 166 5.84 -0.65 -1.92
N SER A 167 7.13 -0.90 -2.09
CA SER A 167 7.93 -0.37 -3.19
C SER A 167 8.99 -1.37 -3.65
N SER A 168 9.99 -0.91 -4.41
CA SER A 168 11.12 -1.73 -4.86
C SER A 168 11.77 -2.54 -3.72
N LEU A 169 12.07 -3.81 -4.00
CA LEU A 169 12.71 -4.73 -3.05
C LEU A 169 14.23 -4.56 -2.95
N GLN A 170 14.79 -3.52 -3.56
CA GLN A 170 16.23 -3.33 -3.63
C GLN A 170 16.84 -3.16 -2.23
N ASP A 171 16.29 -2.30 -1.38
CA ASP A 171 16.80 -2.02 -0.03
C ASP A 171 16.80 -3.26 0.87
N ILE A 172 15.69 -4.02 0.89
CA ILE A 172 15.63 -5.26 1.69
C ILE A 172 16.58 -6.33 1.15
N THR A 173 16.79 -6.36 -0.18
CA THR A 173 17.74 -7.28 -0.80
C THR A 173 19.18 -6.91 -0.45
N GLU A 174 19.53 -5.62 -0.49
CA GLU A 174 20.84 -5.12 -0.08
C GLU A 174 21.09 -5.35 1.40
N PHE A 175 20.09 -5.13 2.26
CA PHE A 175 20.17 -5.43 3.68
C PHE A 175 20.40 -6.93 3.93
N LYS A 176 19.68 -7.81 3.21
CA LYS A 176 19.90 -9.26 3.28
C LYS A 176 21.34 -9.62 2.90
N ARG A 177 21.87 -9.07 1.81
CA ARG A 177 23.26 -9.29 1.37
C ARG A 177 24.26 -8.80 2.42
N HIS A 178 24.00 -7.64 3.02
CA HIS A 178 24.83 -7.08 4.08
C HIS A 178 24.89 -8.00 5.31
N LEU A 179 23.75 -8.58 5.71
CA LEU A 179 23.68 -9.51 6.84
C LEU A 179 24.33 -10.86 6.55
N GLN A 180 24.41 -11.27 5.28
CA GLN A 180 24.93 -12.57 4.85
C GLN A 180 26.00 -12.39 3.76
N PRO A 181 27.23 -11.95 4.12
CA PRO A 181 28.29 -11.72 3.15
C PRO A 181 28.81 -13.00 2.48
N ASP A 182 28.67 -14.16 3.14
CA ASP A 182 28.91 -15.47 2.51
C ASP A 182 27.57 -16.14 2.12
N PRO A 183 27.25 -16.22 0.81
CA PRO A 183 26.04 -16.89 0.32
C PRO A 183 25.96 -18.37 0.70
N LYS A 184 27.10 -19.01 1.02
CA LYS A 184 27.16 -20.43 1.42
C LYS A 184 26.86 -20.64 2.91
N SER A 185 26.82 -19.57 3.71
CA SER A 185 26.46 -19.67 5.12
C SER A 185 25.03 -20.20 5.28
N GLN A 186 24.84 -21.19 6.14
CA GLN A 186 23.51 -21.69 6.49
C GLN A 186 22.74 -20.74 7.42
N LEU A 187 23.42 -19.76 8.02
CA LEU A 187 22.76 -18.75 8.85
C LEU A 187 21.84 -17.90 7.97
N GLN A 188 20.62 -17.68 8.45
CA GLN A 188 19.62 -16.82 7.83
C GLN A 188 19.33 -15.65 8.79
N PRO A 189 20.25 -14.67 8.95
CA PRO A 189 20.15 -13.67 10.01
C PRO A 189 18.89 -12.82 9.89
N LEU A 190 18.44 -12.55 8.67
CA LEU A 190 17.19 -11.83 8.43
C LEU A 190 15.98 -12.60 8.97
N LYS A 191 15.94 -13.93 8.76
CA LYS A 191 14.88 -14.79 9.32
C LYS A 191 14.84 -14.77 10.86
N GLN A 192 15.98 -14.54 11.52
CA GLN A 192 16.03 -14.50 12.99
C GLN A 192 15.37 -13.25 13.56
N ILE A 193 15.39 -12.13 12.82
CA ILE A 193 14.86 -10.84 13.26
C ILE A 193 13.49 -10.53 12.67
N THR A 194 13.02 -11.28 11.67
CA THR A 194 11.73 -11.05 11.02
C THR A 194 10.61 -11.88 11.66
N SER A 195 9.48 -11.25 11.96
CA SER A 195 8.22 -11.90 12.31
C SER A 195 7.34 -12.09 11.08
N ARG A 196 7.10 -11.03 10.31
CA ARG A 196 6.23 -11.02 9.12
C ARG A 196 6.80 -10.19 7.98
N VAL A 197 6.42 -10.51 6.74
CA VAL A 197 6.73 -9.72 5.53
C VAL A 197 5.41 -9.55 4.80
N ILE A 198 4.97 -8.32 4.62
CA ILE A 198 3.77 -7.98 3.87
C ILE A 198 4.22 -7.26 2.61
N LEU A 199 3.72 -7.70 1.45
CA LEU A 199 4.23 -7.25 0.16
C LEU A 199 3.07 -6.80 -0.73
N GLN A 200 3.05 -5.52 -1.11
CA GLN A 200 2.30 -5.13 -2.30
C GLN A 200 3.14 -5.52 -3.51
N GLY A 201 2.58 -6.36 -4.39
CA GLY A 201 3.33 -6.84 -5.54
C GLY A 201 2.60 -7.89 -6.35
N ALA A 202 3.22 -8.26 -7.47
CA ALA A 202 2.76 -9.35 -8.31
C ALA A 202 3.23 -10.70 -7.75
N TYR A 203 2.38 -11.71 -7.91
CA TYR A 203 2.70 -13.08 -7.58
C TYR A 203 2.69 -13.92 -8.86
N HIS A 204 3.76 -14.67 -9.11
CA HIS A 204 3.83 -15.60 -10.24
C HIS A 204 3.61 -17.03 -9.75
N LEU A 205 2.59 -17.69 -10.30
CA LEU A 205 2.33 -19.11 -10.08
C LEU A 205 2.93 -19.88 -11.25
N GLU A 206 4.03 -20.58 -11.02
CA GLU A 206 4.50 -21.60 -11.95
C GLU A 206 3.70 -22.87 -11.68
N PHE A 207 2.74 -23.18 -12.56
CA PHE A 207 2.03 -24.45 -12.54
C PHE A 207 2.83 -25.46 -13.35
N ASP A 208 3.45 -26.42 -12.69
CA ASP A 208 3.98 -27.61 -13.36
C ASP A 208 2.90 -28.70 -13.38
N PRO A 209 2.30 -29.02 -14.54
CA PRO A 209 1.27 -30.05 -14.64
C PRO A 209 1.79 -31.46 -14.33
N ASN A 210 3.10 -31.70 -14.40
CA ASN A 210 3.71 -33.00 -14.19
C ASN A 210 4.23 -33.20 -12.75
N THR A 211 4.32 -32.11 -11.99
CA THR A 211 4.74 -32.16 -10.60
C THR A 211 3.49 -31.89 -9.76
N PRO A 212 2.99 -32.84 -8.95
CA PRO A 212 1.92 -32.52 -8.00
C PRO A 212 2.35 -31.28 -7.23
N PRO A 213 1.45 -30.31 -6.97
CA PRO A 213 1.77 -29.04 -6.34
C PRO A 213 2.38 -29.30 -4.97
N THR A 214 3.68 -29.47 -4.98
CA THR A 214 4.55 -29.59 -3.85
C THR A 214 5.33 -28.31 -3.95
N CYS A 215 5.17 -27.43 -2.97
CA CYS A 215 6.09 -26.31 -2.81
C CYS A 215 7.47 -26.95 -2.59
N ASP A 216 8.22 -27.20 -3.67
CA ASP A 216 9.52 -27.84 -3.59
C ASP A 216 10.45 -26.90 -2.82
N PRO A 217 10.92 -27.28 -1.61
CA PRO A 217 11.82 -26.45 -0.82
C PRO A 217 13.21 -26.25 -1.47
N LYS A 218 13.49 -26.84 -2.65
CA LYS A 218 14.81 -26.81 -3.31
C LYS A 218 15.07 -25.70 -4.32
N TYR A 219 14.09 -24.90 -4.75
CA TYR A 219 14.34 -23.79 -5.70
C TYR A 219 14.44 -22.44 -4.97
N PRO A 220 15.64 -21.83 -4.82
CA PRO A 220 15.85 -20.68 -3.95
C PRO A 220 15.76 -19.32 -4.65
N LEU A 221 15.15 -19.23 -5.84
CA LEU A 221 15.10 -18.00 -6.63
C LEU A 221 13.69 -17.70 -7.15
N CYS A 222 12.73 -17.67 -6.25
CA CYS A 222 11.70 -16.64 -6.28
C CYS A 222 12.19 -15.53 -5.33
N PRO A 223 11.95 -14.23 -5.55
CA PRO A 223 12.30 -13.17 -4.58
C PRO A 223 11.76 -13.41 -3.14
N ALA A 224 10.93 -14.44 -2.97
CA ALA A 224 10.33 -14.95 -1.73
C ALA A 224 11.23 -15.77 -0.78
N VAL A 225 12.57 -15.68 -0.81
CA VAL A 225 13.41 -16.25 0.28
C VAL A 225 13.55 -15.25 1.42
N LEU A 226 12.41 -14.91 2.01
CA LEU A 226 12.22 -14.52 3.39
C LEU A 226 11.10 -15.44 3.88
N LYS A 227 11.35 -16.32 4.86
CA LYS A 227 10.24 -17.03 5.52
C LYS A 227 9.62 -16.06 6.52
N PRO A 228 8.59 -15.32 6.10
CA PRO A 228 7.32 -15.34 6.83
C PRO A 228 6.09 -15.12 5.93
N GLU A 229 4.89 -15.17 6.52
CA GLU A 229 3.59 -14.99 5.87
C GLU A 229 3.54 -13.81 4.89
N HIS A 230 3.77 -14.06 3.59
CA HIS A 230 3.60 -13.02 2.59
C HIS A 230 2.11 -12.81 2.33
N LEU A 231 1.63 -11.62 2.65
CA LEU A 231 0.40 -11.07 2.07
C LEU A 231 0.78 -10.44 0.73
N SER A 232 0.80 -11.23 -0.36
CA SER A 232 0.93 -10.67 -1.70
C SER A 232 -0.44 -10.21 -2.15
N ILE A 233 -0.59 -8.93 -2.46
CA ILE A 233 -1.83 -8.38 -2.98
C ILE A 233 -1.71 -8.17 -4.51
N PRO A 234 -1.96 -9.20 -5.35
CA PRO A 234 -1.96 -8.98 -6.78
C PRO A 234 -3.06 -8.00 -7.20
N GLY A 235 -2.71 -7.14 -8.15
CA GLY A 235 -3.64 -6.24 -8.82
C GLY A 235 -4.58 -7.00 -9.74
N THR A 236 -5.58 -7.68 -9.20
CA THR A 236 -6.71 -8.16 -10.01
C THR A 236 -7.65 -7.00 -10.32
N ARG A 237 -8.01 -6.90 -11.61
CA ARG A 237 -8.76 -5.78 -12.21
C ARG A 237 -10.21 -5.62 -11.73
N ARG A 238 -10.77 -6.49 -10.86
CA ARG A 238 -12.22 -6.56 -10.67
C ARG A 238 -12.79 -6.82 -9.27
N SER A 239 -11.99 -7.18 -8.25
CA SER A 239 -12.58 -7.63 -6.97
C SER A 239 -12.51 -6.64 -5.81
N LYS A 240 -11.91 -5.45 -5.99
CA LYS A 240 -11.78 -4.47 -4.90
C LYS A 240 -12.64 -3.25 -5.17
N PRO A 241 -13.43 -2.76 -4.21
CA PRO A 241 -14.27 -1.60 -4.43
C PRO A 241 -13.35 -0.39 -4.27
N PRO A 242 -13.09 0.34 -5.35
CA PRO A 242 -12.30 1.55 -5.27
C PRO A 242 -13.00 2.59 -4.38
N LEU A 243 -12.22 3.48 -3.82
CA LEU A 243 -12.73 4.67 -3.15
C LEU A 243 -13.19 5.67 -4.22
N PRO A 244 -14.32 6.35 -4.07
CA PRO A 244 -14.70 7.42 -4.99
C PRO A 244 -13.79 8.64 -4.74
N ILE A 245 -13.47 9.44 -5.78
CA ILE A 245 -12.69 10.70 -5.61
C ILE A 245 -13.29 11.66 -4.56
N ARG A 246 -14.61 11.55 -4.35
CA ARG A 246 -15.33 12.36 -3.37
C ARG A 246 -14.76 12.14 -1.97
N SER A 247 -14.13 10.99 -1.73
CA SER A 247 -13.41 10.71 -0.49
C SER A 247 -12.19 11.63 -0.35
N SER A 248 -11.36 11.82 -1.39
CA SER A 248 -10.22 12.76 -1.34
C SER A 248 -10.62 14.21 -1.19
N LYS A 249 -11.71 14.65 -1.85
CA LYS A 249 -12.28 15.99 -1.61
C LYS A 249 -12.70 16.17 -0.14
N LYS A 250 -13.26 15.13 0.49
CA LYS A 250 -13.62 15.15 1.92
C LYS A 250 -12.37 15.18 2.81
N TRP A 251 -11.30 14.47 2.45
CA TRP A 251 -10.03 14.48 3.18
C TRP A 251 -9.39 15.87 3.14
N ALA A 252 -9.33 16.50 1.97
CA ALA A 252 -8.87 17.89 1.83
C ALA A 252 -9.76 18.87 2.61
N ALA A 253 -11.08 18.64 2.66
CA ALA A 253 -12.01 19.49 3.42
C ALA A 253 -11.80 19.46 4.94
N THR A 254 -10.99 18.54 5.47
CA THR A 254 -10.56 18.59 6.88
C THR A 254 -9.63 19.78 7.17
N GLY A 255 -9.02 20.38 6.13
CA GLY A 255 -8.00 21.43 6.26
C GLY A 255 -6.64 20.92 6.72
N GLN A 256 -6.51 19.61 6.98
CA GLN A 256 -5.24 19.00 7.34
C GLN A 256 -4.36 18.90 6.08
N GLY A 257 -3.10 19.34 6.18
CA GLY A 257 -2.24 19.53 5.00
C GLY A 257 -1.93 18.26 4.19
N LEU A 258 -1.87 17.08 4.81
CA LEU A 258 -1.76 15.80 4.09
C LEU A 258 -3.06 15.38 3.41
N GLY A 259 -4.22 15.73 3.99
CA GLY A 259 -5.51 15.55 3.33
C GLY A 259 -5.61 16.39 2.05
N VAL A 260 -5.11 17.63 2.09
CA VAL A 260 -4.98 18.52 0.92
C VAL A 260 -4.00 17.91 -0.09
N ALA A 261 -2.82 17.48 0.37
CA ALA A 261 -1.81 16.89 -0.49
C ALA A 261 -2.26 15.62 -1.21
N LEU A 262 -3.00 14.73 -0.53
CA LEU A 262 -3.57 13.54 -1.18
C LEU A 262 -4.43 13.95 -2.38
N TYR A 263 -5.27 14.98 -2.22
CA TYR A 263 -6.09 15.49 -3.31
C TYR A 263 -5.26 16.15 -4.41
N ASP A 264 -4.25 16.95 -4.05
CA ASP A 264 -3.37 17.65 -5.00
C ASP A 264 -2.44 16.71 -5.78
N ILE A 265 -2.13 15.53 -5.24
CA ILE A 265 -1.42 14.45 -5.94
C ILE A 265 -2.39 13.71 -6.87
N GLU A 266 -3.53 13.29 -6.35
CA GLU A 266 -4.48 12.41 -7.04
C GLU A 266 -5.16 13.09 -8.23
N LYS A 267 -5.58 14.34 -8.07
CA LYS A 267 -6.29 15.13 -9.09
C LYS A 267 -5.52 15.21 -10.42
N PRO A 268 -4.31 15.78 -10.48
CA PRO A 268 -3.58 15.91 -11.74
C PRO A 268 -3.19 14.54 -12.33
N GLN A 269 -2.96 13.53 -11.49
CA GLN A 269 -2.69 12.16 -11.96
C GLN A 269 -3.89 11.57 -12.70
N ASN A 270 -5.10 11.67 -12.13
CA ASN A 270 -6.32 11.18 -12.77
C ASN A 270 -6.66 11.95 -14.05
N LEU A 271 -6.47 13.28 -14.07
CA LEU A 271 -6.65 14.09 -15.28
C LEU A 271 -5.67 13.67 -16.38
N ALA A 272 -4.38 13.54 -16.06
CA ALA A 272 -3.37 13.11 -17.02
C ALA A 272 -3.64 11.72 -17.57
N PHE A 273 -4.10 10.79 -16.72
CA PHE A 273 -4.41 9.42 -17.14
C PHE A 273 -5.64 9.36 -18.05
N TYR A 274 -6.68 10.15 -17.75
CA TYR A 274 -7.84 10.24 -18.62
C TYR A 274 -7.54 10.91 -19.96
N ALA A 275 -6.81 12.03 -19.93
CA ALA A 275 -6.38 12.72 -21.16
C ALA A 275 -5.52 11.80 -22.04
N GLY A 276 -4.60 11.04 -21.44
CA GLY A 276 -3.80 10.04 -22.15
C GLY A 276 -4.59 8.85 -22.70
N ALA A 277 -5.72 8.49 -22.07
CA ALA A 277 -6.65 7.49 -22.58
C ALA A 277 -7.49 8.02 -23.77
N CYS A 278 -7.75 9.32 -23.80
CA CYS A 278 -8.50 10.00 -24.87
C CYS A 278 -7.62 10.37 -26.08
N SER A 279 -6.30 10.28 -25.99
CA SER A 279 -5.41 10.62 -27.11
C SER A 279 -5.52 9.60 -28.26
N THR A 280 -5.14 10.00 -29.47
CA THR A 280 -5.11 9.12 -30.64
C THR A 280 -3.70 9.10 -31.25
N PRO A 281 -2.95 7.98 -31.13
CA PRO A 281 -3.27 6.79 -30.35
C PRO A 281 -3.28 7.07 -28.82
N PRO A 282 -3.90 6.21 -28.00
CA PRO A 282 -3.82 6.33 -26.55
C PRO A 282 -2.36 6.22 -26.10
N VAL A 283 -1.97 6.98 -25.08
CA VAL A 283 -0.59 6.98 -24.54
C VAL A 283 -0.15 5.57 -24.13
N HIS A 284 -1.09 4.76 -23.64
CA HIS A 284 -0.87 3.35 -23.33
C HIS A 284 -1.72 2.47 -24.27
N PRO A 285 -1.09 1.60 -25.10
CA PRO A 285 -1.82 0.71 -25.99
C PRO A 285 -2.85 -0.16 -25.26
N GLY A 286 -4.08 -0.19 -25.78
CA GLY A 286 -5.20 -0.94 -25.19
C GLY A 286 -5.81 -0.32 -23.93
N ARG A 287 -5.43 0.92 -23.59
CA ARG A 287 -6.03 1.70 -22.50
C ARG A 287 -6.64 3.00 -23.05
N ASP A 288 -7.60 2.83 -23.95
CA ASP A 288 -8.37 3.94 -24.53
C ASP A 288 -9.41 4.51 -23.55
N GLN A 289 -10.17 5.51 -24.00
CA GLN A 289 -11.21 6.17 -23.22
C GLN A 289 -12.24 5.17 -22.67
N GLU A 290 -12.66 4.20 -23.48
CA GLU A 290 -13.63 3.18 -23.08
C GLU A 290 -13.09 2.28 -21.97
N TRP A 291 -11.83 1.85 -22.09
CA TRP A 291 -11.15 1.12 -21.03
C TRP A 291 -11.08 1.94 -19.74
N PHE A 292 -10.77 3.23 -19.81
CA PHE A 292 -10.72 4.09 -18.62
C PHE A 292 -12.09 4.20 -17.96
N LEU A 293 -13.14 4.52 -18.72
CA LEU A 293 -14.49 4.70 -18.17
C LEU A 293 -14.99 3.41 -17.49
N THR A 294 -14.70 2.25 -18.07
CA THR A 294 -15.06 0.95 -17.51
C THR A 294 -14.25 0.59 -16.26
N ASN A 295 -12.93 0.76 -16.27
CA ASN A 295 -12.03 0.17 -15.26
C ASN A 295 -11.56 1.15 -14.19
N ARG A 296 -11.57 2.45 -14.48
CA ARG A 296 -11.01 3.53 -13.64
C ARG A 296 -12.02 4.60 -13.26
N SER A 297 -13.28 4.44 -13.67
CA SER A 297 -14.35 5.34 -13.26
C SER A 297 -15.64 4.60 -12.87
N THR A 298 -16.53 5.30 -12.19
CA THR A 298 -17.93 4.94 -11.91
C THR A 298 -18.88 5.57 -12.94
N PHE A 299 -18.38 6.05 -14.08
CA PHE A 299 -19.19 6.74 -15.08
C PHE A 299 -20.37 5.88 -15.54
N TYR A 300 -20.11 4.62 -15.88
CA TYR A 300 -21.13 3.67 -16.31
C TYR A 300 -22.01 3.10 -15.19
N ASP A 301 -21.74 3.44 -13.92
CA ASP A 301 -22.66 3.11 -12.83
C ASP A 301 -23.92 3.99 -12.92
N ASN A 302 -23.82 5.16 -13.56
CA ASN A 302 -24.91 6.14 -13.69
C ASN A 302 -25.25 6.50 -15.15
N HIS A 303 -24.50 5.96 -16.12
CA HIS A 303 -24.68 6.24 -17.55
C HIS A 303 -24.69 4.92 -18.35
N PRO A 304 -25.47 4.81 -19.42
CA PRO A 304 -25.50 3.60 -20.21
C PRO A 304 -24.19 3.42 -21.03
N PRO A 305 -23.74 2.18 -21.30
CA PRO A 305 -22.51 1.94 -22.06
C PRO A 305 -22.48 2.52 -23.49
N ASN A 306 -23.64 2.81 -24.07
CA ASN A 306 -23.78 3.41 -25.40
C ASN A 306 -23.94 4.95 -25.35
N THR A 307 -23.45 5.59 -24.28
CA THR A 307 -23.48 7.05 -24.16
C THR A 307 -22.76 7.70 -25.34
N PRO A 308 -23.40 8.64 -26.08
CA PRO A 308 -22.78 9.30 -27.21
C PRO A 308 -21.47 10.00 -26.83
N ILE A 309 -20.49 10.04 -27.73
CA ILE A 309 -19.17 10.66 -27.50
C ILE A 309 -19.30 12.11 -26.97
N GLY A 310 -20.26 12.88 -27.48
CA GLY A 310 -20.50 14.26 -27.03
C GLY A 310 -21.07 14.41 -25.61
N ALA A 311 -21.47 13.30 -24.97
CA ALA A 311 -21.91 13.25 -23.57
C ALA A 311 -20.85 12.65 -22.63
N LEU A 312 -19.68 12.26 -23.15
CA LEU A 312 -18.55 11.83 -22.34
C LEU A 312 -17.85 13.05 -21.73
N PRO A 313 -17.21 12.91 -20.54
CA PRO A 313 -16.43 13.99 -19.94
C PRO A 313 -15.34 14.50 -20.89
N ASP A 314 -15.22 15.82 -21.02
CA ASP A 314 -14.14 16.43 -21.81
C ASP A 314 -12.79 16.17 -21.12
N PRO A 315 -11.79 15.57 -21.80
CA PRO A 315 -10.47 15.28 -21.24
C PRO A 315 -9.70 16.52 -20.75
N ASN A 316 -10.12 17.71 -21.15
CA ASN A 316 -9.52 18.98 -20.73
C ASN A 316 -10.23 19.63 -19.54
N THR A 317 -11.22 18.96 -18.95
CA THR A 317 -12.03 19.49 -17.84
C THR A 317 -11.96 18.58 -16.61
N GLU A 318 -12.33 19.14 -15.47
CA GLU A 318 -12.41 18.40 -14.21
C GLU A 318 -13.66 17.51 -14.09
N ALA A 319 -14.52 17.47 -15.10
CA ALA A 319 -15.77 16.71 -15.04
C ALA A 319 -15.56 15.20 -14.84
N ILE A 320 -14.46 14.64 -15.35
CA ILE A 320 -14.14 13.22 -15.17
C ILE A 320 -13.83 12.87 -13.71
N LEU A 321 -13.32 13.84 -12.94
CA LEU A 321 -12.87 13.60 -11.57
C LEU A 321 -13.99 13.01 -10.73
N ASP A 322 -15.21 13.53 -10.81
CA ASP A 322 -16.35 13.07 -10.01
C ASP A 322 -16.71 11.58 -10.21
N TYR A 323 -16.18 10.96 -11.27
CA TYR A 323 -16.35 9.54 -11.57
C TYR A 323 -15.09 8.72 -11.27
N CYS A 324 -13.92 9.33 -11.04
CA CYS A 324 -12.66 8.61 -10.86
C CYS A 324 -12.70 7.68 -9.64
N LYS A 325 -12.17 6.48 -9.87
CA LYS A 325 -11.94 5.43 -8.88
C LYS A 325 -10.52 5.59 -8.32
N VAL A 326 -10.41 5.74 -7.01
CA VAL A 326 -9.17 5.79 -6.25
C VAL A 326 -8.86 4.39 -5.77
N VAL A 327 -7.67 3.89 -6.12
CA VAL A 327 -7.24 2.54 -5.74
C VAL A 327 -6.01 2.68 -4.87
N VAL A 328 -6.11 2.19 -3.64
CA VAL A 328 -5.08 2.34 -2.61
C VAL A 328 -4.51 0.98 -2.22
N TYR A 329 -3.70 0.40 -3.09
CA TYR A 329 -3.10 -0.93 -2.89
C TYR A 329 -2.20 -0.99 -1.67
N ASP A 330 -1.44 0.07 -1.40
CA ASP A 330 -0.49 0.11 -0.31
C ASP A 330 -1.20 0.33 1.02
N ALA A 331 -2.33 1.06 1.02
CA ALA A 331 -3.19 1.15 2.19
C ALA A 331 -3.77 -0.23 2.60
N LEU A 332 -4.04 -1.10 1.63
CA LEU A 332 -4.48 -2.48 1.90
C LEU A 332 -3.35 -3.31 2.53
N ALA A 333 -2.13 -3.17 2.01
CA ALA A 333 -0.96 -3.84 2.57
C ALA A 333 -0.66 -3.32 3.99
N ALA A 334 -0.76 -2.01 4.20
CA ALA A 334 -0.64 -1.37 5.51
C ALA A 334 -1.68 -1.89 6.50
N LEU A 335 -2.95 -2.02 6.11
CA LEU A 335 -3.98 -2.62 6.95
C LEU A 335 -3.62 -4.07 7.32
N GLY A 336 -3.02 -4.82 6.39
CA GLY A 336 -2.52 -6.18 6.64
C GLY A 336 -1.49 -6.29 7.78
N THR A 337 -0.86 -5.19 8.18
CA THR A 337 0.12 -5.17 9.28
C THR A 337 -0.51 -5.23 10.68
N SER A 338 -1.82 -5.01 10.81
CA SER A 338 -2.51 -4.89 12.11
C SER A 338 -2.53 -6.18 12.95
N GLY A 339 -2.21 -7.31 12.34
CA GLY A 339 -2.37 -8.64 12.93
C GLY A 339 -3.69 -9.28 12.55
N ASP A 340 -3.70 -10.61 12.52
CA ASP A 340 -4.85 -11.41 12.07
C ASP A 340 -6.07 -11.23 13.00
N ASP A 341 -5.85 -10.98 14.30
CA ASP A 341 -6.92 -10.71 15.27
C ASP A 341 -7.75 -9.48 14.90
N ILE A 342 -7.10 -8.41 14.43
CA ILE A 342 -7.77 -7.20 13.97
C ILE A 342 -8.45 -7.41 12.62
N LEU A 343 -7.78 -8.10 11.68
CA LEU A 343 -8.36 -8.37 10.36
C LEU A 343 -9.62 -9.25 10.45
N ASP A 344 -9.60 -10.25 11.33
CA ASP A 344 -10.74 -11.13 11.62
C ASP A 344 -11.86 -10.35 12.33
N ALA A 345 -11.54 -9.56 13.35
CA ALA A 345 -12.53 -8.76 14.09
C ALA A 345 -13.26 -7.75 13.21
N LEU A 346 -12.55 -7.18 12.24
CA LEU A 346 -13.14 -6.25 11.27
C LEU A 346 -13.87 -6.96 10.13
N ASP A 347 -13.82 -8.29 10.04
CA ASP A 347 -14.34 -9.10 8.93
C ASP A 347 -13.86 -8.57 7.57
N VAL A 348 -12.60 -8.14 7.46
CA VAL A 348 -12.06 -7.65 6.17
C VAL A 348 -11.40 -8.77 5.37
N LEU A 349 -10.88 -9.79 6.06
CA LEU A 349 -10.10 -10.86 5.44
C LEU A 349 -10.28 -12.19 6.18
N LYS A 350 -11.09 -13.08 5.62
CA LYS A 350 -11.35 -14.42 6.13
C LYS A 350 -10.09 -15.28 6.10
N LYS A 351 -9.91 -16.08 7.15
CA LYS A 351 -8.84 -17.08 7.21
C LYS A 351 -8.92 -18.03 6.00
N PRO A 352 -7.80 -18.28 5.29
CA PRO A 352 -7.81 -19.20 4.15
C PRO A 352 -8.05 -20.64 4.59
N ARG A 353 -8.63 -21.45 3.70
CA ARG A 353 -8.72 -22.89 3.91
C ARG A 353 -7.45 -23.53 3.36
N TYR A 354 -6.41 -23.59 4.19
CA TYR A 354 -5.06 -24.04 3.79
C TYR A 354 -5.05 -25.45 3.17
N ASP A 355 -5.98 -26.33 3.56
CA ASP A 355 -6.06 -27.69 3.02
C ASP A 355 -6.70 -27.76 1.61
N GLU A 356 -7.39 -26.69 1.19
CA GLU A 356 -8.18 -26.67 -0.05
C GLU A 356 -7.65 -25.66 -1.09
N GLU A 357 -6.90 -24.64 -0.65
CA GLU A 357 -6.49 -23.51 -1.48
C GLU A 357 -4.99 -23.61 -1.83
N LEU A 358 -4.70 -24.04 -3.06
CA LEU A 358 -3.34 -24.29 -3.57
C LEU A 358 -2.35 -23.12 -3.43
N VAL A 359 -2.85 -21.90 -3.33
CA VAL A 359 -2.05 -20.66 -3.25
C VAL A 359 -1.71 -20.26 -1.82
N HIS A 360 -2.21 -20.97 -0.81
CA HIS A 360 -1.98 -20.68 0.59
C HIS A 360 -1.29 -21.85 1.29
N ASN A 361 -0.44 -21.51 2.25
CA ASN A 361 0.05 -22.45 3.25
C ASN A 361 0.27 -21.69 4.57
N GLU A 362 0.64 -22.41 5.63
CA GLU A 362 0.87 -21.81 6.96
C GLU A 362 1.93 -20.69 6.97
N LEU A 363 2.79 -20.63 5.96
CA LEU A 363 3.85 -19.63 5.82
C LEU A 363 3.55 -18.58 4.75
N HIS A 364 2.42 -18.66 4.04
CA HIS A 364 2.18 -17.82 2.87
C HIS A 364 0.69 -17.64 2.54
N ARG A 365 0.24 -16.38 2.41
CA ARG A 365 -1.17 -16.01 2.18
C ARG A 365 -1.31 -14.98 1.05
N VAL A 366 -1.68 -15.41 -0.14
CA VAL A 366 -1.97 -14.49 -1.24
C VAL A 366 -3.37 -13.86 -1.10
N VAL A 367 -3.55 -12.58 -1.39
CA VAL A 367 -4.86 -11.92 -1.28
C VAL A 367 -5.23 -11.18 -2.55
N GLY A 368 -6.35 -11.58 -3.15
CA GLY A 368 -6.86 -10.94 -4.37
C GLY A 368 -6.44 -11.64 -5.66
N ILE A 369 -6.02 -12.90 -5.66
CA ILE A 369 -6.02 -13.73 -6.88
C ILE A 369 -7.42 -14.32 -7.06
N ASP A 370 -7.98 -14.15 -8.26
CA ASP A 370 -9.09 -14.97 -8.70
C ASP A 370 -8.52 -16.27 -9.32
N LEU A 371 -8.66 -17.38 -8.59
CA LEU A 371 -8.13 -18.67 -9.01
C LEU A 371 -8.79 -19.20 -10.29
N GLU A 372 -10.02 -18.78 -10.59
CA GLU A 372 -10.73 -19.25 -11.79
C GLU A 372 -10.09 -18.72 -13.07
N LEU A 373 -9.47 -17.54 -13.02
CA LEU A 373 -8.76 -16.97 -14.16
C LEU A 373 -7.50 -17.78 -14.54
N TYR A 374 -6.90 -18.50 -13.59
CA TYR A 374 -5.69 -19.29 -13.82
C TYR A 374 -5.94 -20.74 -14.23
N ARG A 375 -7.16 -21.25 -14.03
CA ARG A 375 -7.52 -22.64 -14.40
C ARG A 375 -7.85 -22.83 -15.87
N LYS A 376 -8.05 -21.76 -16.64
CA LYS A 376 -8.37 -21.88 -18.06
C LYS A 376 -7.09 -22.10 -18.88
N PRO A 377 -7.00 -23.18 -19.68
CA PRO A 377 -5.85 -23.42 -20.54
C PRO A 377 -5.67 -22.24 -21.52
N ALA A 378 -4.42 -21.87 -21.78
CA ALA A 378 -4.05 -20.70 -22.60
C ALA A 378 -4.65 -20.72 -24.02
N ASP A 379 -5.07 -21.89 -24.50
CA ASP A 379 -5.61 -22.10 -25.86
C ASP A 379 -7.13 -21.81 -25.97
N GLU A 380 -7.85 -21.69 -24.86
CA GLU A 380 -9.25 -21.27 -24.86
C GLU A 380 -9.30 -19.75 -24.82
N GLY A 381 -9.37 -19.12 -26.00
CA GLY A 381 -9.41 -17.67 -26.17
C GLY A 381 -10.29 -16.98 -25.13
N ILE A 382 -9.77 -15.88 -24.56
CA ILE A 382 -10.37 -15.14 -23.45
C ILE A 382 -11.88 -14.97 -23.70
N PRO A 383 -12.76 -15.63 -22.92
CA PRO A 383 -14.18 -15.60 -23.19
C PRO A 383 -14.69 -14.16 -23.13
N SER A 384 -15.44 -13.76 -24.16
CA SER A 384 -16.19 -12.51 -24.16
C SER A 384 -17.03 -12.43 -22.89
N VAL A 385 -16.79 -11.37 -22.11
CA VAL A 385 -17.32 -11.18 -20.76
C VAL A 385 -18.81 -10.85 -20.84
N ASN A 386 -19.66 -11.87 -20.89
CA ASN A 386 -21.09 -11.70 -20.68
C ASN A 386 -21.40 -11.71 -19.17
N GLY A 387 -21.37 -10.52 -18.55
CA GLY A 387 -22.27 -10.04 -17.49
C GLY A 387 -22.37 -10.74 -16.12
N GLN A 388 -21.90 -11.97 -15.92
CA GLN A 388 -21.92 -12.63 -14.61
C GLN A 388 -20.57 -12.47 -13.94
N SER A 389 -20.53 -11.63 -12.90
CA SER A 389 -19.36 -11.47 -12.05
C SER A 389 -19.11 -12.81 -11.36
N PRO A 390 -17.99 -13.50 -11.60
CA PRO A 390 -17.65 -14.70 -10.86
C PRO A 390 -17.65 -14.32 -9.37
N THR A 391 -18.41 -15.06 -8.56
CA THR A 391 -18.41 -14.90 -7.11
C THR A 391 -16.97 -15.05 -6.66
N SER A 392 -16.36 -13.92 -6.30
CA SER A 392 -14.95 -13.83 -5.95
C SER A 392 -14.63 -14.91 -4.91
N SER A 393 -13.85 -15.90 -5.31
CA SER A 393 -13.30 -16.93 -4.44
C SER A 393 -12.29 -16.35 -3.44
N ALA A 394 -12.01 -15.04 -3.50
CA ALA A 394 -11.15 -14.38 -2.56
C ALA A 394 -11.87 -14.21 -1.23
N SER A 395 -11.21 -14.69 -0.18
CA SER A 395 -11.52 -14.58 1.24
C SER A 395 -11.59 -13.13 1.78
N THR A 396 -11.87 -12.12 0.95
CA THR A 396 -11.94 -10.71 1.34
C THR A 396 -13.39 -10.21 1.45
N ASN A 397 -13.65 -9.29 2.38
CA ASN A 397 -14.87 -8.47 2.39
C ASN A 397 -14.54 -7.07 1.83
N PRO A 398 -14.63 -6.89 0.50
CA PRO A 398 -14.18 -5.68 -0.17
C PRO A 398 -14.85 -4.40 0.37
N GLU A 399 -16.17 -4.42 0.59
CA GLU A 399 -16.91 -3.25 1.09
C GLU A 399 -16.52 -2.89 2.52
N LYS A 400 -16.36 -3.89 3.39
CA LYS A 400 -15.93 -3.65 4.77
C LYS A 400 -14.51 -3.08 4.82
N MET A 401 -13.62 -3.60 3.99
CA MET A 401 -12.25 -3.13 3.86
C MET A 401 -12.17 -1.67 3.41
N LYS A 402 -12.99 -1.28 2.44
CA LYS A 402 -13.16 0.12 2.02
C LYS A 402 -13.58 1.02 3.18
N HIS A 403 -14.63 0.64 3.92
CA HIS A 403 -15.09 1.43 5.07
C HIS A 403 -14.03 1.53 6.17
N VAL A 404 -13.24 0.48 6.41
CA VAL A 404 -12.13 0.51 7.37
C VAL A 404 -11.08 1.52 6.95
N ILE A 405 -10.64 1.50 5.68
CA ILE A 405 -9.65 2.47 5.17
C ILE A 405 -10.19 3.90 5.27
N GLU A 406 -11.43 4.14 4.83
CA GLU A 406 -12.05 5.49 4.92
C GLU A 406 -12.14 5.98 6.37
N SER A 407 -12.48 5.09 7.31
CA SER A 407 -12.60 5.42 8.73
C SER A 407 -11.26 5.80 9.34
N LEU A 408 -10.25 4.96 9.15
CA LEU A 408 -8.90 5.18 9.68
C LEU A 408 -8.26 6.43 9.08
N LEU A 409 -8.43 6.65 7.78
CA LEU A 409 -7.90 7.82 7.10
C LEU A 409 -8.58 9.11 7.60
N MET A 410 -9.91 9.14 7.65
CA MET A 410 -10.65 10.30 8.19
C MET A 410 -10.30 10.58 9.64
N GLY A 411 -10.27 9.54 10.48
CA GLY A 411 -9.99 9.73 11.89
C GLY A 411 -8.54 10.17 12.13
N ALA A 412 -7.57 9.66 11.36
CA ALA A 412 -6.19 10.14 11.43
C ALA A 412 -6.07 11.62 11.06
N LEU A 413 -6.73 12.07 9.99
CA LEU A 413 -6.72 13.46 9.54
C LEU A 413 -7.44 14.40 10.52
N MET A 414 -8.49 13.92 11.21
CA MET A 414 -9.21 14.70 12.24
C MET A 414 -8.50 14.74 13.59
N ASP A 415 -7.83 13.66 13.98
CA ASP A 415 -7.12 13.51 15.26
C ASP A 415 -5.76 14.23 15.27
N SER A 416 -5.20 14.43 14.09
CA SER A 416 -4.03 15.28 13.91
C SER A 416 -4.42 16.71 14.33
N GLY A 417 -4.28 17.04 15.62
CA GLY A 417 -4.37 18.39 16.17
C GLY A 417 -3.27 19.32 15.64
N GLY A 418 -2.76 19.02 14.44
CA GLY A 418 -1.69 19.65 13.74
C GLY A 418 -2.11 21.04 13.29
N LYS A 419 -1.15 21.95 13.48
CA LYS A 419 -1.10 23.31 12.97
C LYS A 419 -1.86 23.38 11.64
N MET A 420 -3.03 24.01 11.66
CA MET A 420 -3.70 24.36 10.41
C MET A 420 -2.70 25.15 9.58
N VAL A 421 -2.63 24.86 8.29
CA VAL A 421 -1.81 25.66 7.37
C VAL A 421 -2.34 27.09 7.47
N GLU A 422 -1.57 27.98 8.08
CA GLU A 422 -1.88 29.41 8.07
C GLU A 422 -1.70 29.88 6.62
N ASN A 423 -2.81 30.08 5.92
CA ASN A 423 -2.85 30.59 4.55
C ASN A 423 -2.38 32.05 4.47
#